data_AF-A0A9Q6I3L2-F1
#
_entry.id   AF-A0A9Q6I3L2-F1
#
_cell.length_a   1.000
_cell.length_b   1.000
_cell.length_c   1.000
_cell.angle_alpha   90.00
_cell.angle_beta   90.00
_cell.angle_gamma   90.00
#
_symmetry.space_group_name_H-M   'P 1'
#
loop_
_entity.id
_entity.type
_entity.pdbx_description
1 polymer ?
#
loop_
_entity_poly.entity_id
_entity_poly.type
_entity_poly.pdbx_seq_one_letter_code
_entity_poly.pdbx_strand_id
1 'polypeptide(L)'
;MHHLSPNSCYDLRSVTSGNMGMKLALAVMVLLVCSAAHSDTQSAAENLSDCVTHYADSQIKTTKSAGDISNESFDKCSAELSEYHASIGPDKAQWSGLSAQQKEAISKIRDQTTSRVRESLSSQIVTFITESRKKS
;
A
#
# COMPACT_ATOMS: atom_id res chain seq x y z
N MET A 1 -18.36 -10.35 -21.30
CA MET A 1 -17.03 -10.71 -20.74
C MET A 1 -16.04 -9.68 -21.27
N HIS A 2 -15.81 -8.59 -20.52
CA HIS A 2 -14.83 -7.57 -20.89
C HIS A 2 -13.62 -7.70 -19.97
N HIS A 3 -12.50 -8.14 -20.55
CA HIS A 3 -11.17 -8.07 -19.95
C HIS A 3 -10.82 -6.59 -19.75
N LEU A 4 -10.71 -6.15 -18.49
CA LEU A 4 -10.05 -4.90 -18.13
C LEU A 4 -8.62 -5.23 -17.71
N SER A 5 -7.70 -4.84 -18.58
CA SER A 5 -6.26 -4.88 -18.36
C SER A 5 -5.86 -3.94 -17.22
N PRO A 6 -4.98 -4.33 -16.29
CA PRO A 6 -4.55 -3.50 -15.17
C PRO A 6 -3.33 -2.67 -15.59
N ASN A 7 -3.56 -1.47 -16.11
CA ASN A 7 -2.49 -0.50 -16.38
C ASN A 7 -2.93 0.88 -15.91
N SER A 8 -2.53 1.28 -14.71
CA SER A 8 -2.37 2.69 -14.38
C SER A 8 -1.39 2.86 -13.22
N CYS A 9 -0.10 2.80 -13.55
CA CYS A 9 0.86 3.62 -12.82
C CYS A 9 0.46 5.07 -13.09
N TYR A 10 0.14 5.81 -12.04
CA TYR A 10 -0.32 7.20 -12.13
C TYR A 10 0.59 8.03 -13.05
N ASP A 11 0.00 8.53 -14.13
CA ASP A 11 0.60 9.48 -15.06
C ASP A 11 0.83 10.82 -14.31
N LEU A 12 2.06 11.05 -13.85
CA LEU A 12 2.46 12.32 -13.22
C LEU A 12 2.80 13.37 -14.29
N ARG A 13 1.93 13.54 -15.29
CA ARG A 13 1.98 14.65 -16.25
C ARG A 13 1.47 15.95 -15.62
N SER A 14 2.23 16.52 -14.68
CA SER A 14 2.08 17.94 -14.34
C SER A 14 3.29 18.53 -13.61
N VAL A 15 4.51 18.41 -14.16
CA VAL A 15 5.61 19.34 -13.84
C VAL A 15 6.52 19.55 -15.07
N THR A 16 5.97 20.13 -16.14
CA THR A 16 6.80 20.68 -17.22
C THR A 16 6.29 22.04 -17.67
N SER A 17 6.72 23.08 -16.96
CA SER A 17 6.99 24.38 -17.58
C SER A 17 8.28 24.95 -16.99
N GLY A 18 9.23 25.31 -17.85
CA GLY A 18 10.44 26.07 -17.50
C GLY A 18 11.75 25.27 -17.37
N ASN A 19 12.72 25.65 -18.20
CA ASN A 19 14.17 25.35 -18.18
C ASN A 19 14.69 23.93 -18.50
N MET A 20 15.02 23.74 -19.78
CA MET A 20 15.90 22.70 -20.32
C MET A 20 17.34 22.94 -19.87
N GLY A 21 17.93 22.01 -19.11
CA GLY A 21 19.35 22.05 -18.77
C GLY A 21 19.74 21.12 -17.61
N MET A 22 18.82 20.86 -16.67
CA MET A 22 19.11 20.07 -15.46
C MET A 22 17.99 19.05 -15.14
N LYS A 23 17.22 18.63 -16.15
CA LYS A 23 16.04 17.75 -16.00
C LYS A 23 16.25 16.32 -16.50
N LEU A 24 17.37 16.04 -17.16
CA LEU A 24 17.63 14.70 -17.71
C LEU A 24 17.87 13.66 -16.61
N ALA A 25 18.47 14.06 -15.48
CA ALA A 25 18.76 13.15 -14.36
C ALA A 25 17.49 12.71 -13.58
N LEU A 26 16.45 13.54 -13.53
CA LEU A 26 15.21 13.21 -12.81
C LEU A 26 14.31 12.26 -13.59
N ALA A 27 14.28 12.34 -14.92
CA ALA A 27 13.46 11.45 -15.75
C ALA A 27 13.93 9.99 -15.69
N VAL A 28 15.24 9.76 -15.51
CA VAL A 28 15.81 8.40 -15.45
C VAL A 28 15.47 7.69 -14.13
N MET A 29 15.31 8.42 -13.02
CA MET A 29 14.92 7.79 -11.75
C MET A 29 13.47 7.29 -11.73
N VAL A 30 12.57 7.91 -12.50
CA VAL A 30 11.15 7.53 -12.57
C VAL A 30 10.95 6.24 -13.37
N LEU A 31 11.86 5.92 -14.31
CA LEU A 31 11.76 4.75 -15.18
C LEU A 31 12.26 3.43 -14.54
N LEU A 32 12.98 3.48 -13.42
CA LEU A 32 13.56 2.27 -12.78
C LEU A 32 12.62 1.52 -11.83
N VAL A 33 11.39 2.00 -11.60
CA VAL A 33 10.48 1.47 -10.57
C VAL A 33 9.50 0.39 -11.09
N CYS A 34 9.51 0.07 -12.40
CA CYS A 34 8.42 -0.68 -13.03
C CYS A 34 8.71 -2.14 -13.41
N SER A 35 9.72 -2.84 -12.87
CA SER A 35 10.08 -4.15 -13.47
C SER A 35 10.47 -5.31 -12.54
N ALA A 36 10.38 -5.22 -11.21
CA ALA A 36 10.77 -6.36 -10.37
C ALA A 36 9.96 -6.62 -9.08
N ALA A 37 9.05 -5.74 -8.66
CA ALA A 37 8.44 -5.82 -7.32
C ALA A 37 6.97 -6.28 -7.27
N HIS A 38 6.41 -6.72 -8.40
CA HIS A 38 4.96 -6.96 -8.51
C HIS A 38 4.46 -8.22 -7.78
N SER A 39 5.22 -9.31 -7.75
CA SER A 39 4.81 -10.54 -7.04
C SER A 39 4.81 -10.35 -5.52
N ASP A 40 5.92 -9.81 -5.00
CA ASP A 40 6.13 -9.70 -3.56
C ASP A 40 5.18 -8.69 -2.94
N THR A 41 4.85 -7.62 -3.67
CA THR A 41 3.86 -6.64 -3.23
C THR A 41 2.45 -7.21 -3.22
N GLN A 42 2.08 -8.03 -4.20
CA GLN A 42 0.78 -8.68 -4.21
C GLN A 42 0.65 -9.65 -3.03
N SER A 43 1.62 -10.54 -2.83
CA SER A 43 1.60 -11.48 -1.72
C SER A 43 1.62 -10.77 -0.35
N ALA A 44 2.39 -9.69 -0.20
CA ALA A 44 2.37 -8.89 1.02
C ALA A 44 1.01 -8.21 1.26
N ALA A 45 0.33 -7.75 0.20
CA ALA A 45 -1.00 -7.18 0.29
C ALA A 45 -2.06 -8.24 0.68
N GLU A 46 -1.96 -9.44 0.12
CA GLU A 46 -2.81 -10.59 0.46
C GLU A 46 -2.62 -10.97 1.94
N ASN A 47 -1.38 -11.14 2.39
CA ASN A 47 -1.07 -11.43 3.80
C ASN A 47 -1.62 -10.36 4.75
N LEU A 48 -1.45 -9.08 4.41
CA LEU A 48 -2.00 -7.97 5.21
C LEU A 48 -3.53 -8.06 5.27
N SER A 49 -4.19 -8.23 4.12
CA SER A 49 -5.65 -8.33 4.01
C SER A 49 -6.19 -9.50 4.82
N ASP A 50 -5.55 -10.66 4.74
CA ASP A 50 -5.92 -11.86 5.46
C ASP A 50 -5.76 -11.67 6.97
N CYS A 51 -4.63 -11.11 7.41
CA CYS A 51 -4.40 -10.84 8.83
C CYS A 51 -5.47 -9.90 9.41
N VAL A 52 -5.72 -8.75 8.76
CA VAL A 52 -6.65 -7.74 9.30
C VAL A 52 -8.09 -8.23 9.30
N THR A 53 -8.46 -9.04 8.31
CA THR A 53 -9.80 -9.64 8.19
C THR A 53 -9.98 -10.76 9.21
N HIS A 54 -8.99 -11.63 9.39
CA HIS A 54 -9.03 -12.70 10.39
C HIS A 54 -9.12 -12.14 11.82
N TYR A 55 -8.35 -11.10 12.13
CA TYR A 55 -8.51 -10.41 13.42
C TYR A 55 -9.92 -9.83 13.56
N ALA A 56 -10.41 -9.11 12.56
CA ALA A 56 -11.75 -8.51 12.60
C ALA A 56 -12.85 -9.56 12.81
N ASP A 57 -12.75 -10.71 12.13
CA ASP A 57 -13.68 -11.84 12.27
C ASP A 57 -13.71 -12.37 13.70
N SER A 58 -12.53 -12.57 14.30
CA SER A 58 -12.40 -13.00 15.70
C SER A 58 -13.07 -12.04 16.70
N GLN A 59 -13.26 -10.78 16.31
CA GLN A 59 -13.85 -9.73 17.16
C GLN A 59 -15.35 -9.47 16.88
N ILE A 60 -15.98 -10.16 15.93
CA ILE A 60 -17.39 -9.91 15.54
C ILE A 60 -18.34 -9.97 16.73
N LYS A 61 -18.16 -10.94 17.63
CA LYS A 61 -19.04 -11.17 18.80
C LYS A 61 -18.75 -10.26 19.99
N THR A 62 -17.76 -9.38 19.88
CA THR A 62 -17.41 -8.43 20.95
C THR A 62 -18.32 -7.20 20.90
N THR A 63 -18.31 -6.41 21.98
CA THR A 63 -19.03 -5.13 22.07
C THR A 63 -18.22 -3.95 21.52
N LYS A 64 -16.97 -4.16 21.08
CA LYS A 64 -16.12 -3.10 20.53
C LYS A 64 -16.74 -2.48 19.28
N SER A 65 -16.53 -1.18 19.07
CA SER A 65 -17.00 -0.53 17.85
C SER A 65 -16.26 -1.09 16.64
N ALA A 66 -16.89 -1.06 15.46
CA ALA A 66 -16.25 -1.51 14.22
C ALA A 66 -15.00 -0.68 13.89
N GLY A 67 -15.00 0.62 14.24
CA GLY A 67 -13.85 1.49 14.11
C GLY A 67 -12.69 1.10 15.02
N ASP A 68 -12.96 0.75 16.29
CA ASP A 68 -11.92 0.31 17.23
C ASP A 68 -11.30 -1.02 16.77
N ILE A 69 -12.14 -1.98 16.33
CA ILE A 69 -11.65 -3.26 15.80
C ILE A 69 -10.80 -3.01 14.55
N SER A 70 -11.25 -2.13 13.64
CA SER A 70 -10.47 -1.77 12.46
C SER A 70 -9.11 -1.18 12.82
N ASN A 71 -9.03 -0.29 13.80
CA ASN A 71 -7.76 0.28 14.24
C ASN A 71 -6.85 -0.78 14.87
N GLU A 72 -7.39 -1.58 15.79
CA GLU A 72 -6.66 -2.65 16.45
C GLU A 72 -6.18 -3.73 15.47
N SER A 73 -6.92 -4.02 14.39
CA SER A 73 -6.49 -4.94 13.34
C SER A 73 -5.12 -4.54 12.78
N PHE A 74 -4.88 -3.25 12.52
CA PHE A 74 -3.59 -2.79 11.99
C PHE A 74 -2.47 -2.78 13.04
N ASP A 75 -2.80 -2.58 14.31
CA ASP A 75 -1.81 -2.70 15.39
C ASP A 75 -1.37 -4.16 15.55
N LYS A 76 -2.32 -5.10 15.45
CA LYS A 76 -2.06 -6.55 15.52
C LYS A 76 -1.36 -7.10 14.28
N CYS A 77 -1.65 -6.54 13.11
CA CYS A 77 -1.04 -6.91 11.83
C CYS A 77 0.08 -5.94 11.41
N SER A 78 0.80 -5.40 12.39
CA SER A 78 1.84 -4.39 12.15
C SER A 78 3.06 -4.96 11.40
N ALA A 79 3.33 -6.26 11.53
CA ALA A 79 4.37 -6.94 10.80
C ALA A 79 4.02 -7.01 9.30
N GLU A 80 2.83 -7.49 8.96
CA GLU A 80 2.33 -7.58 7.59
C GLU A 80 2.19 -6.19 6.95
N LEU A 81 1.77 -5.19 7.74
CA LEU A 81 1.73 -3.80 7.28
C LEU A 81 3.13 -3.26 6.95
N SER A 82 4.12 -3.59 7.78
CA SER A 82 5.51 -3.22 7.53
C SER A 82 6.11 -3.96 6.32
N GLU A 83 5.74 -5.21 6.11
CA GLU A 83 6.17 -5.99 4.95
C GLU A 83 5.57 -5.42 3.65
N TYR A 84 4.28 -5.10 3.65
CA TYR A 84 3.63 -4.42 2.54
C TYR A 84 4.26 -3.05 2.26
N HIS A 85 4.56 -2.27 3.31
CA HIS A 85 5.26 -0.99 3.15
C HIS A 85 6.62 -1.16 2.47
N ALA A 86 7.40 -2.15 2.92
CA ALA A 86 8.73 -2.42 2.40
C ALA A 86 8.73 -3.01 0.98
N SER A 87 7.68 -3.73 0.59
CA SER A 87 7.56 -4.33 -0.76
C SER A 87 7.30 -3.28 -1.85
N ILE A 88 6.74 -2.12 -1.49
CA ILE A 88 6.45 -1.06 -2.46
C ILE A 88 7.74 -0.48 -3.03
N GLY A 89 7.92 -0.64 -4.33
CA GLY A 89 9.07 -0.10 -5.07
C GLY A 89 10.29 -1.03 -5.03
N PRO A 90 11.52 -0.51 -4.97
CA PRO A 90 12.73 -1.32 -5.12
C PRO A 90 12.92 -2.32 -3.98
N ASP A 91 13.44 -3.49 -4.33
CA ASP A 91 13.76 -4.56 -3.38
C ASP A 91 14.91 -4.16 -2.42
N LYS A 92 15.19 -5.00 -1.41
CA LYS A 92 16.23 -4.73 -0.41
C LYS A 92 17.63 -4.53 -1.01
N ALA A 93 17.97 -5.27 -2.06
CA ALA A 93 19.28 -5.17 -2.72
C ALA A 93 19.36 -3.83 -3.48
N GLN A 94 18.32 -3.50 -4.25
CA GLN A 94 18.19 -2.25 -4.98
C GLN A 94 18.18 -1.04 -4.03
N TRP A 95 17.49 -1.14 -2.89
CA TRP A 95 17.39 -0.07 -1.89
C TRP A 95 18.77 0.38 -1.39
N SER A 96 19.69 -0.56 -1.19
CA SER A 96 21.01 -0.27 -0.64
C SER A 96 21.82 0.70 -1.53
N GLY A 97 21.69 0.56 -2.85
CA GLY A 97 22.38 1.36 -3.87
C GLY A 97 21.79 2.76 -4.11
N LEU A 98 20.68 3.11 -3.46
CA LEU A 98 20.03 4.41 -3.66
C LEU A 98 20.65 5.51 -2.81
N SER A 99 20.71 6.72 -3.40
CA SER A 99 21.07 7.95 -2.68
C SER A 99 20.04 8.31 -1.62
N ALA A 100 20.41 9.18 -0.67
CA ALA A 100 19.51 9.64 0.39
C ALA A 100 18.24 10.31 -0.18
N GLN A 101 18.36 11.13 -1.22
CA GLN A 101 17.24 11.81 -1.85
C GLN A 101 16.27 10.83 -2.53
N GLN A 102 16.82 9.77 -3.17
CA GLN A 102 16.01 8.70 -3.75
C GLN A 102 15.24 7.92 -2.68
N LYS A 103 15.93 7.55 -1.60
CA LYS A 103 15.32 6.85 -0.46
C LYS A 103 14.19 7.68 0.15
N GLU A 104 14.41 8.98 0.35
CA GLU A 104 13.37 9.88 0.88
C GLU A 104 12.14 9.95 -0.05
N ALA A 105 12.36 10.12 -1.36
CA ALA A 105 11.26 10.19 -2.32
C ALA A 105 10.46 8.89 -2.37
N ILE A 106 11.13 7.74 -2.35
CA ILE A 106 10.48 6.43 -2.36
C ILE A 106 9.78 6.18 -1.02
N SER A 107 10.38 6.51 0.12
CA SER A 107 9.73 6.41 1.42
C SER A 107 8.41 7.18 1.45
N LYS A 108 8.36 8.41 0.90
CA LYS A 108 7.10 9.17 0.78
C LYS A 108 6.05 8.42 -0.04
N ILE A 109 6.45 7.78 -1.14
CA ILE A 109 5.55 6.96 -1.96
C ILE A 109 5.06 5.73 -1.18
N ARG A 110 5.95 5.05 -0.44
CA ARG A 110 5.60 3.91 0.42
C ARG A 110 4.59 4.31 1.48
N ASP A 111 4.83 5.42 2.18
CA ASP A 111 3.94 5.95 3.22
C ASP A 111 2.57 6.28 2.65
N GLN A 112 2.51 7.02 1.53
CA GLN A 112 1.26 7.40 0.89
C GLN A 112 0.47 6.20 0.39
N THR A 113 1.14 5.23 -0.25
CA THR A 113 0.49 4.02 -0.75
C THR A 113 -0.03 3.17 0.41
N THR A 114 0.77 3.00 1.46
CA THR A 114 0.39 2.25 2.67
C THR A 114 -0.79 2.91 3.38
N SER A 115 -0.82 4.24 3.50
CA SER A 115 -1.96 4.97 4.08
C SER A 115 -3.26 4.70 3.31
N ARG A 116 -3.22 4.78 1.97
CA ARG A 116 -4.40 4.54 1.12
C ARG A 116 -4.92 3.11 1.25
N VAL A 117 -4.01 2.13 1.32
CA VAL A 117 -4.40 0.72 1.56
C VAL A 117 -5.01 0.56 2.95
N ARG A 118 -4.42 1.15 3.99
CA ARG A 118 -4.97 1.13 5.34
C ARG A 118 -6.37 1.75 5.39
N GLU A 119 -6.58 2.90 4.75
CA GLU A 119 -7.89 3.56 4.66
C GLU A 119 -8.93 2.69 3.96
N SER A 120 -8.56 2.10 2.82
CA SER A 120 -9.43 1.20 2.05
C SER A 120 -9.81 -0.04 2.84
N LEU A 121 -8.83 -0.73 3.42
CA LEU A 121 -9.05 -1.92 4.25
C LEU A 121 -9.84 -1.57 5.53
N SER A 122 -9.60 -0.41 6.14
CA SER A 122 -10.37 0.03 7.31
C SER A 122 -11.86 0.16 6.98
N SER A 123 -12.18 0.79 5.84
CA SER A 123 -13.57 0.90 5.36
C SER A 123 -14.20 -0.47 5.11
N GLN A 124 -13.45 -1.40 4.51
CA GLN A 124 -13.90 -2.77 4.25
C GLN A 124 -14.13 -3.56 5.55
N ILE A 125 -13.23 -3.47 6.53
CA ILE A 125 -13.37 -4.11 7.85
C ILE A 125 -14.59 -3.57 8.60
N VAL A 126 -14.79 -2.26 8.62
CA VAL A 126 -15.96 -1.64 9.25
C VAL A 126 -17.25 -2.16 8.63
N THR A 127 -17.29 -2.24 7.30
CA THR A 127 -18.44 -2.79 6.56
C THR A 127 -18.65 -4.26 6.90
N PHE A 128 -17.60 -5.08 6.84
CA PHE A 128 -17.62 -6.49 7.16
C PHE A 128 -18.17 -6.76 8.57
N ILE A 129 -17.65 -6.09 9.60
CA ILE A 129 -18.10 -6.26 10.98
C ILE A 129 -19.57 -5.84 11.13
N THR A 130 -19.95 -4.70 10.56
CA THR A 130 -21.31 -4.17 10.66
C THR A 130 -22.32 -5.13 10.04
N GLU A 131 -22.02 -5.65 8.85
CA GLU A 131 -22.90 -6.59 8.15
C GLU A 131 -22.92 -7.98 8.82
N SER A 132 -21.79 -8.46 9.31
CA SER A 132 -21.72 -9.75 10.03
C SER A 132 -22.53 -9.71 11.33
N ARG A 133 -22.49 -8.60 12.07
CA ARG A 133 -23.27 -8.43 13.31
C ARG A 133 -24.78 -8.32 13.07
N LYS A 134 -25.22 -7.71 11.96
CA LYS A 134 -26.65 -7.64 11.60
C LYS A 134 -27.26 -9.00 11.26
N LYS A 135 -26.42 -9.94 10.81
CA LYS A 135 -26.84 -11.29 10.37
C LYS A 135 -26.77 -12.34 11.49
N SER A 136 -26.20 -12.00 12.64
CA SER A 136 -26.07 -12.87 13.81
C SER A 136 -27.21 -12.66 14.81
#